data_AF-A0A9F2MX15-F1
#
_entry.id   AF-A0A9F2MX15-F1
#
_cell.length_a   1.000
_cell.length_b   1.000
_cell.length_c   1.000
_cell.angle_alpha   90.00
_cell.angle_beta   90.00
_cell.angle_gamma   90.00
#
_symmetry.space_group_name_H-M   'P 1'
#
loop_
_entity.id
_entity.type
_entity.pdbx_description
1 polymer ?
#
loop_
_entity_poly.entity_id
_entity_poly.type
_entity_poly.pdbx_seq_one_letter_code
_entity_poly.pdbx_strand_id
1 'polypeptide(L)'
;MASARSRWLWRCCAFFGRNFPLFSNVRTQCASGLRAPWRKMATLGFGMTLAAIPIAQKHDPSSLSNEALIRRAVSLVTDSTGTLLSQTTYALIDALTEYTTAVYTLVSLYQKYTHLLGKMNSKEEDAVWQVIIGARVEMTTKQQEYLKLESRWMTALRLSEMAAEAAYQSGADQASVSTHNHIQLVKTQIQEVRQLSQKAETKLAEAQTEELLKLKEEEPLLPASRRTSTEETEEAFLRED
;
A
#
# COMPACT_ATOMS: atom_id res chain seq x y z
N MET A 1 -22.19 -36.46 7.07
CA MET A 1 -22.90 -35.34 7.74
C MET A 1 -21.91 -34.65 8.68
N ALA A 2 -21.86 -33.31 8.63
CA ALA A 2 -21.13 -32.36 9.50
C ALA A 2 -19.58 -32.50 9.53
N SER A 3 -18.78 -31.73 8.78
CA SER A 3 -18.48 -30.28 8.93
C SER A 3 -18.13 -29.87 10.37
N ALA A 4 -16.83 -29.79 10.68
CA ALA A 4 -16.32 -28.96 11.78
C ALA A 4 -15.08 -28.20 11.28
N ARG A 5 -15.34 -26.93 10.97
CA ARG A 5 -14.39 -25.91 10.51
C ARG A 5 -13.38 -25.55 11.60
N SER A 6 -12.24 -25.10 11.10
CA SER A 6 -11.12 -24.48 11.79
C SER A 6 -11.51 -23.47 12.87
N ARG A 7 -10.77 -23.50 13.98
CA ARG A 7 -10.64 -22.38 14.92
C ARG A 7 -9.17 -22.02 15.06
N TRP A 8 -8.86 -20.84 14.56
CA TRP A 8 -7.63 -20.10 14.77
C TRP A 8 -7.50 -19.60 16.21
N LEU A 9 -6.25 -19.23 16.54
CA LEU A 9 -5.75 -18.32 17.59
C LEU A 9 -4.91 -19.03 18.66
N TRP A 10 -3.58 -18.80 18.67
CA TRP A 10 -2.95 -17.74 19.48
C TRP A 10 -1.41 -17.83 19.51
N ARG A 11 -0.74 -16.66 19.38
CA ARG A 11 0.59 -16.26 19.92
C ARG A 11 1.82 -16.98 19.30
N CYS A 12 2.91 -16.31 18.92
CA CYS A 12 3.62 -15.21 19.58
C CYS A 12 4.27 -14.23 18.59
N CYS A 13 3.92 -12.94 18.69
CA CYS A 13 4.83 -11.84 18.38
C CYS A 13 5.62 -11.54 19.67
N ALA A 14 6.92 -11.80 19.65
CA ALA A 14 7.84 -11.28 20.66
C ALA A 14 9.17 -11.06 19.97
N PHE A 15 9.39 -9.87 19.42
CA PHE A 15 10.69 -9.21 19.27
C PHE A 15 10.48 -7.88 18.53
N PHE A 16 10.07 -6.84 19.27
CA PHE A 16 10.60 -5.47 19.14
C PHE A 16 9.93 -4.59 20.20
N GLY A 17 10.46 -4.64 21.42
CA GLY A 17 10.14 -3.70 22.47
C GLY A 17 11.41 -2.99 22.89
N ARG A 18 11.48 -1.68 22.62
CA ARG A 18 12.19 -0.61 23.37
C ARG A 18 12.76 0.45 22.41
N ASN A 19 12.08 1.59 22.31
CA ASN A 19 12.61 2.87 22.82
C ASN A 19 11.74 4.04 22.33
N PHE A 20 10.89 4.54 23.22
CA PHE A 20 10.51 5.96 23.30
C PHE A 20 10.27 6.28 24.77
N PRO A 21 11.00 7.22 25.38
CA PRO A 21 10.56 7.82 26.62
C PRO A 21 9.81 9.11 26.30
N LEU A 22 8.57 9.15 26.75
CA LEU A 22 7.76 10.34 26.89
C LEU A 22 7.43 10.41 28.38
N PHE A 23 8.02 11.36 29.11
CA PHE A 23 7.46 11.83 30.38
C PHE A 23 7.74 13.32 30.58
N SER A 24 6.63 14.05 30.58
CA SER A 24 6.29 15.20 31.41
C SER A 24 7.33 15.73 32.39
N ASN A 25 7.47 17.06 32.46
CA ASN A 25 7.26 17.74 33.73
C ASN A 25 6.91 19.23 33.60
N VAL A 26 5.90 19.61 34.36
CA VAL A 26 5.54 20.98 34.73
C VAL A 26 6.44 21.37 35.91
N ARG A 27 7.24 22.44 35.80
CA ARG A 27 7.46 23.35 36.95
C ARG A 27 8.09 24.69 36.54
N THR A 28 7.45 25.72 37.09
CA THR A 28 7.90 27.09 37.34
C THR A 28 9.38 27.25 37.68
N GLN A 29 10.01 28.30 37.11
CA GLN A 29 11.03 29.07 37.81
C GLN A 29 11.09 30.51 37.30
N CYS A 30 10.93 31.43 38.25
CA CYS A 30 11.12 32.86 38.12
C CYS A 30 12.60 33.24 38.26
N ALA A 31 12.87 34.46 37.77
CA ALA A 31 13.80 35.46 38.30
C ALA A 31 15.24 35.56 37.75
N SER A 32 15.49 36.79 37.31
CA SER A 32 16.70 37.60 37.45
C SER A 32 17.90 37.30 36.54
N GLY A 33 18.10 38.24 35.61
CA GLY A 33 19.30 38.37 34.79
C GLY A 33 19.42 39.80 34.27
N LEU A 34 19.56 40.73 35.21
CA LEU A 34 19.86 42.14 35.02
C LEU A 34 21.03 42.33 34.04
N ARG A 35 20.84 43.12 32.98
CA ARG A 35 21.81 44.12 32.50
C ARG A 35 21.25 44.90 31.30
N ALA A 36 20.75 46.10 31.59
CA ALA A 36 20.81 47.23 30.66
C ALA A 36 22.30 47.64 30.50
N PRO A 37 22.69 48.43 29.47
CA PRO A 37 22.52 49.88 29.63
C PRO A 37 22.48 50.67 28.30
N TRP A 38 21.41 51.41 28.01
CA TRP A 38 21.56 52.65 27.23
C TRP A 38 20.73 53.76 27.88
N ARG A 39 21.46 54.77 28.35
CA ARG A 39 20.94 56.05 28.87
C ARG A 39 20.80 57.04 27.71
N LYS A 40 20.06 58.11 28.02
CA LYS A 40 19.81 59.39 27.31
C LYS A 40 18.47 59.35 26.56
N MET A 41 17.53 60.27 26.73
CA MET A 41 17.50 61.55 27.45
C MET A 41 16.02 61.90 27.64
N ALA A 42 15.66 62.43 28.81
CA ALA A 42 14.33 62.97 29.04
C ALA A 42 14.21 64.34 28.38
N THR A 43 13.16 64.55 27.60
CA THR A 43 12.58 65.88 27.39
C THR A 43 11.08 65.81 27.57
N LEU A 44 10.66 66.57 28.58
CA LEU A 44 9.31 66.89 29.00
C LEU A 44 8.57 67.56 27.84
N GLY A 45 7.49 66.93 27.38
CA GLY A 45 6.54 67.52 26.45
C GLY A 45 5.12 67.18 26.90
N PHE A 46 4.46 68.13 27.55
CA PHE A 46 3.01 68.08 27.75
C PHE A 46 2.34 68.20 26.39
N GLY A 47 1.96 67.07 25.82
CA GLY A 47 1.04 66.98 24.69
C GLY A 47 -0.05 66.01 25.06
N MET A 48 -1.29 66.47 25.18
CA MET A 48 -2.47 65.62 25.17
C MET A 48 -2.55 64.95 23.80
N THR A 49 -1.79 63.89 23.59
CA THR A 49 -2.12 62.92 22.56
C THR A 49 -3.06 61.94 23.22
N LEU A 50 -4.34 62.00 22.82
CA LEU A 50 -5.28 60.90 23.03
C LEU A 50 -4.63 59.65 22.44
N ALA A 51 -3.93 58.89 23.29
CA ALA A 51 -3.54 57.54 22.96
C ALA A 51 -4.84 56.76 22.84
N ALA A 52 -5.34 56.63 21.61
CA ALA A 52 -6.36 55.66 21.27
C ALA A 52 -5.75 54.28 21.50
N ILE A 53 -5.84 53.81 22.75
CA ILE A 53 -5.64 52.41 23.07
C ILE A 53 -6.73 51.70 22.26
N PRO A 54 -6.38 50.80 21.31
CA PRO A 54 -7.41 50.00 20.67
C PRO A 54 -8.08 49.23 21.79
N ILE A 55 -9.31 49.61 22.11
CA ILE A 55 -10.17 48.82 22.99
C ILE A 55 -10.41 47.54 22.21
N ALA A 56 -9.58 46.54 22.46
CA ALA A 56 -9.82 45.17 22.04
C ALA A 56 -11.03 44.70 22.84
N GLN A 57 -12.22 45.09 22.37
CA GLN A 57 -13.47 44.48 22.73
C GLN A 57 -13.40 43.05 22.19
N LYS A 58 -12.70 42.16 22.91
CA LYS A 58 -12.66 40.70 22.69
C LYS A 58 -14.00 40.08 23.06
N HIS A 59 -15.07 40.66 22.55
CA HIS A 59 -16.38 40.04 22.54
C HIS A 59 -16.79 39.90 21.08
N ASP A 60 -15.96 39.19 20.30
CA ASP A 60 -16.30 38.87 18.93
C ASP A 60 -17.35 37.76 18.92
N PRO A 61 -18.54 37.98 18.34
CA PRO A 61 -19.45 36.90 17.98
C PRO A 61 -18.88 35.99 16.86
N SER A 62 -17.66 36.27 16.38
CA SER A 62 -16.93 35.43 15.41
C SER A 62 -16.59 34.03 15.93
N SER A 63 -16.59 33.85 17.25
CA SER A 63 -16.46 32.54 17.91
C SER A 63 -17.66 31.61 17.67
N LEU A 64 -18.80 32.14 17.18
CA LEU A 64 -20.00 31.41 16.77
C LEU A 64 -20.32 31.60 15.27
N SER A 65 -19.33 32.02 14.48
CA SER A 65 -19.48 32.24 13.03
C SER A 65 -19.56 30.92 12.27
N ASN A 66 -20.36 30.90 11.20
CA ASN A 66 -20.41 29.82 10.21
C ASN A 66 -18.99 29.41 9.75
N GLU A 67 -18.09 30.40 9.61
CA GLU A 67 -16.68 30.19 9.26
C GLU A 67 -15.91 29.32 10.28
N ALA A 68 -16.15 29.50 11.58
CA ALA A 68 -15.51 28.70 12.62
C ALA A 68 -16.02 27.25 12.59
N LEU A 69 -17.31 27.05 12.30
CA LEU A 69 -17.89 25.73 12.08
C LEU A 69 -17.33 25.07 10.81
N ILE A 70 -17.20 25.82 9.71
CA ILE A 70 -16.60 25.34 8.46
C ILE A 70 -15.17 24.88 8.71
N ARG A 71 -14.31 25.71 9.32
CA ARG A 71 -12.92 25.33 9.61
C ARG A 71 -12.82 24.08 10.49
N ARG A 72 -13.70 23.95 11.49
CA ARG A 72 -13.74 22.74 12.34
C ARG A 72 -14.19 21.51 11.56
N ALA A 73 -15.24 21.64 10.75
CA ALA A 73 -15.71 20.55 9.90
C ALA A 73 -14.62 20.11 8.91
N VAL A 74 -13.94 21.08 8.28
CA VAL A 74 -12.84 20.82 7.36
C VAL A 74 -11.66 20.15 8.06
N SER A 75 -11.25 20.62 9.25
CA SER A 75 -10.22 19.95 10.04
C SER A 75 -10.58 18.49 10.34
N LEU A 76 -11.83 18.22 10.74
CA LEU A 76 -12.30 16.85 10.99
C LEU A 76 -12.31 16.00 9.71
N VAL A 77 -12.73 16.57 8.58
CA VAL A 77 -12.72 15.88 7.29
C VAL A 77 -11.28 15.57 6.90
N THR A 78 -10.37 16.54 6.95
CA THR A 78 -8.95 16.36 6.65
C THR A 78 -8.30 15.27 7.51
N ASP A 79 -8.52 15.29 8.83
CA ASP A 79 -7.97 14.29 9.75
C ASP A 79 -8.54 12.88 9.47
N SER A 80 -9.86 12.80 9.22
CA SER A 80 -10.53 11.55 8.92
C SER A 80 -10.10 10.99 7.56
N THR A 81 -10.00 11.82 6.52
CA THR A 81 -9.53 11.40 5.20
C THR A 81 -8.06 11.01 5.23
N GLY A 82 -7.23 11.73 6.01
CA GLY A 82 -5.84 11.36 6.24
C GLY A 82 -5.73 9.96 6.88
N THR A 83 -6.52 9.68 7.92
CA THR A 83 -6.55 8.36 8.55
C THR A 83 -7.02 7.26 7.59
N LEU A 84 -8.11 7.51 6.86
CA LEU A 84 -8.63 6.57 5.87
C LEU A 84 -7.62 6.29 4.75
N LEU A 85 -6.92 7.33 4.27
CA LEU A 85 -5.89 7.20 3.26
C LEU A 85 -4.72 6.37 3.77
N SER A 86 -4.22 6.61 4.98
CA SER A 86 -3.17 5.78 5.57
C SER A 86 -3.61 4.32 5.70
N GLN A 87 -4.81 4.06 6.23
CA GLN A 87 -5.32 2.70 6.40
C GLN A 87 -5.48 1.94 5.08
N THR A 88 -6.08 2.59 4.08
CA THR A 88 -6.26 1.98 2.76
C THR A 88 -4.92 1.80 2.03
N THR A 89 -3.95 2.70 2.24
CA THR A 89 -2.59 2.55 1.73
C THR A 89 -1.91 1.32 2.32
N TYR A 90 -1.94 1.16 3.65
CA TYR A 90 -1.37 -0.03 4.30
C TYR A 90 -2.03 -1.33 3.84
N ALA A 91 -3.36 -1.37 3.79
CA ALA A 91 -4.09 -2.54 3.32
C ALA A 91 -3.76 -2.89 1.86
N LEU A 92 -3.60 -1.89 0.99
CA LEU A 92 -3.21 -2.10 -0.40
C LEU A 92 -1.78 -2.60 -0.54
N ILE A 93 -0.83 -2.02 0.21
CA ILE A 93 0.57 -2.49 0.23
C ILE A 93 0.62 -3.95 0.66
N ASP A 94 -0.05 -4.30 1.75
CA ASP A 94 -0.11 -5.67 2.27
C ASP A 94 -0.67 -6.63 1.20
N ALA A 95 -1.82 -6.32 0.61
CA ALA A 95 -2.42 -7.14 -0.44
C ALA A 95 -1.54 -7.27 -1.70
N LEU A 96 -0.87 -6.20 -2.13
CA LEU A 96 0.10 -6.24 -3.23
C LEU A 96 1.31 -7.12 -2.89
N THR A 97 1.80 -7.08 -1.65
CA THR A 97 2.92 -7.94 -1.23
C THR A 97 2.53 -9.41 -1.13
N GLU A 98 1.32 -9.72 -0.66
CA GLU A 98 0.78 -11.09 -0.68
C GLU A 98 0.62 -11.61 -2.11
N TYR A 99 0.07 -10.79 -3.01
CA TYR A 99 -0.04 -11.12 -4.43
C TYR A 99 1.35 -11.37 -5.06
N THR A 100 2.30 -10.47 -4.84
CA THR A 100 3.68 -10.60 -5.34
C THR A 100 4.33 -11.90 -4.83
N THR A 101 4.06 -12.26 -3.57
CA THR A 101 4.54 -13.52 -2.99
C THR A 101 3.93 -14.73 -3.70
N ALA A 102 2.62 -14.74 -3.94
CA ALA A 102 1.94 -15.81 -4.69
C ALA A 102 2.48 -15.94 -6.12
N VAL A 103 2.79 -14.83 -6.79
CA VAL A 103 3.46 -14.83 -8.11
C VAL A 103 4.83 -15.50 -8.03
N TYR A 104 5.67 -15.15 -7.04
CA TYR A 104 6.98 -15.78 -6.87
C TYR A 104 6.91 -17.27 -6.49
N THR A 105 5.90 -17.68 -5.72
CA THR A 105 5.61 -19.10 -5.47
C THR A 105 5.34 -19.82 -6.77
N LEU A 106 4.50 -19.24 -7.65
CA LEU A 106 4.19 -19.82 -8.94
C LEU A 106 5.40 -19.89 -9.87
N VAL A 107 6.22 -18.82 -9.93
CA VAL A 107 7.52 -18.81 -10.65
C VAL A 107 8.39 -19.98 -10.20
N SER A 108 8.52 -20.16 -8.88
CA SER A 108 9.36 -21.20 -8.30
C SER A 108 8.86 -22.61 -8.64
N LEU A 109 7.54 -22.79 -8.72
CA LEU A 109 6.94 -24.06 -9.13
C LEU A 109 7.21 -24.36 -10.61
N TYR A 110 7.06 -23.37 -11.50
CA TYR A 110 7.41 -23.52 -12.93
C TYR A 110 8.87 -23.90 -13.11
N GLN A 111 9.80 -23.17 -12.48
CA GLN A 111 11.22 -23.48 -12.60
C GLN A 111 11.57 -24.89 -12.12
N LYS A 112 10.95 -25.34 -11.02
CA LYS A 112 11.15 -26.71 -10.50
C LYS A 112 10.57 -27.75 -11.44
N TYR A 113 9.36 -27.53 -11.95
CA TYR A 113 8.73 -28.43 -12.93
C TYR A 113 9.61 -28.57 -14.18
N THR A 114 10.03 -27.45 -14.76
CA THR A 114 10.93 -27.40 -15.91
C THR A 114 12.30 -28.05 -15.66
N HIS A 115 12.78 -28.09 -14.42
CA HIS A 115 14.03 -28.80 -14.07
C HIS A 115 13.85 -30.32 -13.92
N LEU A 116 12.63 -30.74 -13.54
CA LEU A 116 12.26 -32.14 -13.31
C LEU A 116 11.57 -32.77 -14.53
N LEU A 117 11.39 -32.01 -15.61
CA LEU A 117 10.93 -32.49 -16.91
C LEU A 117 11.74 -33.74 -17.32
N GLY A 118 11.05 -34.76 -17.82
CA GLY A 118 11.62 -36.06 -18.19
C GLY A 118 12.15 -36.94 -17.04
N LYS A 119 12.21 -36.44 -15.80
CA LYS A 119 12.77 -37.14 -14.62
C LYS A 119 11.70 -37.65 -13.64
N MET A 120 10.43 -37.28 -13.85
CA MET A 120 9.31 -37.68 -13.02
C MET A 120 8.47 -38.76 -13.71
N ASN A 121 7.81 -39.62 -12.95
CA ASN A 121 6.77 -40.48 -13.52
C ASN A 121 5.47 -39.69 -13.76
N SER A 122 4.56 -40.23 -14.57
CA SER A 122 3.31 -39.53 -14.94
C SER A 122 2.42 -39.16 -13.74
N LYS A 123 2.44 -39.94 -12.66
CA LYS A 123 1.65 -39.64 -11.45
C LYS A 123 2.26 -38.49 -10.64
N GLU A 124 3.58 -38.45 -10.56
CA GLU A 124 4.31 -37.37 -9.91
C GLU A 124 4.17 -36.05 -10.69
N GLU A 125 4.25 -36.14 -12.02
CA GLU A 125 4.03 -35.01 -12.93
C GLU A 125 2.63 -34.41 -12.75
N ASP A 126 1.57 -35.24 -12.76
CA ASP A 126 0.21 -34.78 -12.49
C ASP A 126 0.08 -34.15 -11.11
N ALA A 127 0.68 -34.74 -10.08
CA ALA A 127 0.65 -34.17 -8.72
C ALA A 127 1.31 -32.77 -8.65
N VAL A 128 2.46 -32.58 -9.30
CA VAL A 128 3.10 -31.25 -9.40
C VAL A 128 2.23 -30.28 -10.19
N TRP A 129 1.62 -30.73 -11.27
CA TRP A 129 0.74 -29.91 -12.09
C TRP A 129 -0.51 -29.45 -11.31
N GLN A 130 -1.11 -30.32 -10.48
CA GLN A 130 -2.21 -29.94 -9.59
C GLN A 130 -1.79 -28.86 -8.57
N VAL A 131 -0.57 -28.92 -8.04
CA VAL A 131 -0.03 -27.88 -7.16
C VAL A 131 0.12 -26.55 -7.90
N ILE A 132 0.60 -26.58 -9.15
CA ILE A 132 0.70 -25.39 -10.02
C ILE A 132 -0.68 -24.78 -10.27
N ILE A 133 -1.69 -25.60 -10.58
CA ILE A 133 -3.08 -25.14 -10.75
C ILE A 133 -3.59 -24.49 -9.47
N GLY A 134 -3.39 -25.12 -8.31
CA GLY A 134 -3.79 -24.56 -7.01
C GLY A 134 -3.13 -23.20 -6.75
N ALA A 135 -1.82 -23.09 -7.00
CA ALA A 135 -1.08 -21.84 -6.85
C ALA A 135 -1.57 -20.74 -7.82
N ARG A 136 -1.96 -21.10 -9.05
CA ARG A 136 -2.59 -20.15 -10.00
C ARG A 136 -3.91 -19.61 -9.44
N VAL A 137 -4.76 -20.48 -8.90
CA VAL A 137 -6.04 -20.06 -8.30
C VAL A 137 -5.81 -19.14 -7.10
N GLU A 138 -4.84 -19.46 -6.25
CA GLU A 138 -4.47 -18.61 -5.12
C GLU A 138 -3.96 -17.23 -5.59
N MET A 139 -3.05 -17.21 -6.58
CA MET A 139 -2.54 -15.98 -7.19
C MET A 139 -3.67 -15.11 -7.75
N THR A 140 -4.61 -15.69 -8.50
CA THR A 140 -5.78 -14.96 -9.03
C THR A 140 -6.71 -14.46 -7.92
N THR A 141 -6.85 -15.21 -6.83
CA THR A 141 -7.64 -14.76 -5.68
C THR A 141 -7.01 -13.54 -5.00
N LYS A 142 -5.69 -13.58 -4.79
CA LYS A 142 -4.93 -12.44 -4.26
C LYS A 142 -4.95 -11.24 -5.22
N GLN A 143 -4.93 -11.50 -6.52
CA GLN A 143 -5.07 -10.47 -7.55
C GLN A 143 -6.39 -9.70 -7.39
N GLN A 144 -7.49 -10.42 -7.26
CA GLN A 144 -8.81 -9.82 -7.11
C GLN A 144 -8.93 -9.00 -5.82
N GLU A 145 -8.36 -9.47 -4.70
CA GLU A 145 -8.41 -8.72 -3.44
C GLU A 145 -7.56 -7.44 -3.49
N TYR A 146 -6.36 -7.45 -4.11
CA TYR A 146 -5.59 -6.21 -4.26
C TYR A 146 -6.32 -5.21 -5.15
N LEU A 147 -6.94 -5.63 -6.27
CA LEU A 147 -7.66 -4.72 -7.17
C LEU A 147 -8.84 -4.03 -6.48
N LYS A 148 -9.54 -4.78 -5.61
CA LYS A 148 -10.62 -4.25 -4.78
C LYS A 148 -10.11 -3.25 -3.75
N LEU A 149 -8.97 -3.52 -3.11
CA LEU A 149 -8.34 -2.58 -2.18
C LEU A 149 -7.79 -1.35 -2.91
N GLU A 150 -7.31 -1.51 -4.14
CA GLU A 150 -6.86 -0.40 -4.98
C GLU A 150 -8.00 0.56 -5.28
N SER A 151 -9.19 0.05 -5.62
CA SER A 151 -10.39 0.87 -5.82
C SER A 151 -10.76 1.67 -4.55
N ARG A 152 -10.66 1.05 -3.37
CA ARG A 152 -10.89 1.73 -2.08
C ARG A 152 -9.84 2.80 -1.80
N TRP A 153 -8.57 2.50 -2.04
CA TRP A 153 -7.47 3.45 -1.90
C TRP A 153 -7.63 4.66 -2.84
N MET A 154 -7.97 4.42 -4.12
CA MET A 154 -8.25 5.50 -5.09
C MET A 154 -9.42 6.39 -4.64
N THR A 155 -10.41 5.82 -3.97
CA THR A 155 -11.53 6.59 -3.40
C THR A 155 -11.06 7.43 -2.21
N ALA A 156 -10.29 6.87 -1.28
CA ALA A 156 -9.73 7.59 -0.14
C ALA A 156 -8.78 8.72 -0.59
N LEU A 157 -8.02 8.48 -1.65
CA LEU A 157 -7.13 9.45 -2.29
C LEU A 157 -7.91 10.65 -2.80
N ARG A 158 -8.98 10.43 -3.59
CA ARG A 158 -9.85 11.49 -4.11
C ARG A 158 -10.54 12.27 -2.99
N LEU A 159 -11.02 11.59 -1.96
CA LEU A 159 -11.61 12.25 -0.78
C LEU A 159 -10.58 13.14 -0.07
N SER A 160 -9.33 12.70 0.03
CA SER A 160 -8.25 13.48 0.62
C SER A 160 -7.87 14.68 -0.25
N GLU A 161 -7.87 14.54 -1.59
CA GLU A 161 -7.67 15.64 -2.52
C GLU A 161 -8.77 16.71 -2.35
N MET A 162 -10.04 16.29 -2.31
CA MET A 162 -11.17 17.20 -2.04
C MET A 162 -11.07 17.85 -0.65
N ALA A 163 -10.63 17.12 0.38
CA ALA A 163 -10.44 17.66 1.72
C ALA A 163 -9.33 18.72 1.76
N ALA A 164 -8.23 18.49 1.02
CA ALA A 164 -7.15 19.46 0.89
C ALA A 164 -7.60 20.75 0.18
N GLU A 165 -8.43 20.63 -0.85
CA GLU A 165 -9.03 21.78 -1.55
C GLU A 165 -10.00 22.55 -0.65
N ALA A 166 -10.84 21.86 0.12
CA ALA A 166 -11.74 22.50 1.09
C ALA A 166 -10.96 23.20 2.22
N ALA A 167 -9.85 22.62 2.68
CA ALA A 167 -8.93 23.25 3.62
C ALA A 167 -8.34 24.54 3.07
N TYR A 168 -7.92 24.54 1.80
CA TYR A 168 -7.45 25.76 1.15
C TYR A 168 -8.54 26.84 1.05
N GLN A 169 -9.74 26.46 0.59
CA GLN A 169 -10.87 27.39 0.43
C GLN A 169 -11.36 28.01 1.74
N SER A 170 -11.18 27.33 2.87
CA SER A 170 -11.56 27.81 4.21
C SER A 170 -10.43 28.55 4.95
N GLY A 171 -9.31 28.82 4.28
CA GLY A 171 -8.15 29.52 4.85
C GLY A 171 -7.28 28.67 5.79
N ALA A 172 -7.41 27.34 5.72
CA ALA A 172 -6.60 26.39 6.47
C ALA A 172 -5.40 25.88 5.62
N ASP A 173 -4.57 26.82 5.13
CA ASP A 173 -3.48 26.55 4.19
C ASP A 173 -2.49 25.47 4.68
N GLN A 174 -2.16 25.49 5.97
CA GLN A 174 -1.25 24.50 6.56
C GLN A 174 -1.82 23.07 6.50
N ALA A 175 -3.12 22.91 6.73
CA ALA A 175 -3.79 21.62 6.64
C ALA A 175 -3.88 21.14 5.18
N SER A 176 -4.12 22.07 4.25
CA SER A 176 -4.12 21.78 2.81
C SER A 176 -2.75 21.26 2.35
N VAL A 177 -1.67 22.00 2.63
CA VAL A 177 -0.30 21.62 2.27
C VAL A 177 0.11 20.30 2.91
N SER A 178 -0.19 20.10 4.19
CA SER A 178 0.10 18.85 4.89
C SER A 178 -0.60 17.65 4.24
N THR A 179 -1.89 17.81 3.88
CA THR A 179 -2.66 16.75 3.22
C THR A 179 -2.12 16.44 1.83
N HIS A 180 -1.75 17.47 1.06
CA HIS A 180 -1.15 17.27 -0.27
C HIS A 180 0.18 16.53 -0.18
N ASN A 181 1.05 16.87 0.77
CA ASN A 181 2.30 16.16 1.01
C ASN A 181 2.06 14.68 1.36
N HIS A 182 1.06 14.40 2.21
CA HIS A 182 0.67 13.03 2.55
C HIS A 182 0.16 12.26 1.32
N ILE A 183 -0.67 12.88 0.49
CA ILE A 183 -1.14 12.32 -0.80
C ILE A 183 0.03 11.94 -1.71
N GLN A 184 1.02 12.81 -1.86
CA GLN A 184 2.18 12.53 -2.71
C GLN A 184 3.00 11.37 -2.15
N LEU A 185 3.24 11.34 -0.83
CA LEU A 185 3.99 10.26 -0.18
C LEU A 185 3.32 8.89 -0.40
N VAL A 186 2.00 8.79 -0.21
CA VAL A 186 1.32 7.49 -0.39
C VAL A 186 1.28 7.08 -1.86
N LYS A 187 1.18 8.03 -2.81
CA LYS A 187 1.27 7.75 -4.25
C LYS A 187 2.63 7.13 -4.60
N THR A 188 3.73 7.71 -4.10
CA THR A 188 5.07 7.17 -4.36
C THR A 188 5.25 5.78 -3.75
N GLN A 189 4.80 5.56 -2.52
CA GLN A 189 4.88 4.25 -1.86
C GLN A 189 4.12 3.15 -2.63
N ILE A 190 2.88 3.43 -3.05
CA ILE A 190 2.10 2.47 -3.86
C ILE A 190 2.77 2.19 -5.19
N GLN A 191 3.33 3.22 -5.84
CA GLN A 191 4.01 3.05 -7.12
C GLN A 191 5.25 2.14 -6.99
N GLU A 192 6.06 2.30 -5.95
CA GLU A 192 7.22 1.45 -5.69
C GLU A 192 6.84 -0.03 -5.51
N VAL A 193 5.82 -0.30 -4.68
CA VAL A 193 5.34 -1.67 -4.45
C VAL A 193 4.75 -2.27 -5.72
N ARG A 194 4.04 -1.47 -6.53
CA ARG A 194 3.49 -1.91 -7.82
C ARG A 194 4.57 -2.30 -8.81
N GLN A 195 5.68 -1.56 -8.87
CA GLN A 195 6.82 -1.91 -9.72
C GLN A 195 7.43 -3.26 -9.33
N LEU A 196 7.49 -3.58 -8.04
CA LEU A 196 7.96 -4.89 -7.57
C LEU A 196 7.03 -6.02 -8.02
N SER A 197 5.71 -5.82 -7.96
CA SER A 197 4.72 -6.78 -8.46
C SER A 197 4.89 -7.01 -9.97
N GLN A 198 4.99 -5.95 -10.77
CA GLN A 198 5.17 -6.05 -12.23
C GLN A 198 6.46 -6.79 -12.61
N LYS A 199 7.54 -6.58 -11.85
CA LYS A 199 8.78 -7.34 -12.03
C LYS A 199 8.60 -8.83 -11.74
N ALA A 200 7.79 -9.18 -10.75
CA ALA A 200 7.46 -10.58 -10.47
C ALA A 200 6.61 -11.20 -11.58
N GLU A 201 5.62 -10.46 -12.11
CA GLU A 201 4.80 -10.89 -13.25
C GLU A 201 5.63 -11.14 -14.51
N THR A 202 6.62 -10.29 -14.77
CA THR A 202 7.55 -10.47 -15.90
C THR A 202 8.34 -11.77 -15.76
N LYS A 203 8.86 -12.06 -14.56
CA LYS A 203 9.53 -13.33 -14.28
C LYS A 203 8.62 -14.54 -14.40
N LEU A 204 7.33 -14.39 -14.08
CA LEU A 204 6.34 -15.45 -14.27
C LEU A 204 6.14 -15.72 -15.77
N ALA A 205 6.02 -14.68 -16.58
CA ALA A 205 5.93 -14.83 -18.04
C ALA A 205 7.17 -15.54 -18.61
N GLU A 206 8.38 -15.12 -18.19
CA GLU A 206 9.64 -15.77 -18.57
C GLU A 206 9.63 -17.26 -18.21
N ALA A 207 9.32 -17.62 -16.95
CA ALA A 207 9.28 -19.01 -16.50
C ALA A 207 8.26 -19.87 -17.25
N GLN A 208 7.10 -19.29 -17.61
CA GLN A 208 6.09 -19.97 -18.43
C GLN A 208 6.59 -20.18 -19.88
N THR A 209 7.27 -19.21 -20.47
CA THR A 209 7.83 -19.37 -21.82
C THR A 209 8.96 -20.41 -21.86
N GLU A 210 9.80 -20.47 -20.83
CA GLU A 210 10.86 -21.48 -20.72
C GLU A 210 10.30 -22.89 -20.59
N GLU A 211 9.22 -23.07 -19.82
CA GLU A 211 8.53 -24.34 -19.67
C GLU A 211 7.97 -24.85 -21.01
N LEU A 212 7.26 -23.99 -21.76
CA LEU A 212 6.72 -24.33 -23.07
C LEU A 212 7.80 -24.70 -24.08
N LEU A 213 8.94 -24.00 -24.06
CA LEU A 213 10.06 -24.31 -24.95
C LEU A 213 10.69 -25.67 -24.63
N LYS A 214 10.90 -26.00 -23.35
CA LYS A 214 11.48 -27.31 -22.98
C LYS A 214 10.53 -28.47 -23.19
N LEU A 215 9.23 -28.28 -22.97
CA LEU A 215 8.22 -29.29 -23.32
C LEU A 215 8.30 -29.63 -24.81
N LYS A 216 8.41 -28.62 -25.68
CA LYS A 216 8.56 -28.81 -27.13
C LYS A 216 9.88 -29.49 -27.52
N GLU A 217 10.94 -29.35 -26.72
CA GLU A 217 12.23 -30.02 -26.94
C GLU A 217 12.24 -31.48 -26.44
N GLU A 218 11.45 -31.82 -25.42
CA GLU A 218 11.33 -33.18 -24.89
C GLU A 218 10.28 -34.05 -25.59
N GLU A 219 9.20 -33.45 -26.12
CA GLU A 219 8.16 -34.15 -26.89
C GLU A 219 8.71 -34.98 -28.09
N PRO A 220 9.75 -34.53 -28.83
CA PRO A 220 10.43 -35.32 -29.87
C PRO A 220 11.34 -36.45 -29.36
N LEU A 221 11.75 -36.41 -28.08
CA LEU A 221 12.73 -37.34 -27.48
C LEU A 221 12.07 -38.51 -26.73
N LEU A 222 10.73 -38.54 -26.64
CA LEU A 222 10.00 -39.65 -26.05
C LEU A 222 10.16 -40.93 -26.90
N PRO A 223 10.44 -42.09 -26.30
CA PRO A 223 10.53 -43.35 -27.03
C PRO A 223 9.21 -43.65 -27.75
N ALA A 224 9.32 -44.29 -28.92
CA ALA A 224 8.26 -44.55 -29.92
C ALA A 224 6.89 -45.06 -29.38
N SER A 225 6.83 -45.53 -28.13
CA SER A 225 5.59 -45.96 -27.47
C SER A 225 4.53 -44.86 -27.26
N ARG A 226 4.84 -43.57 -27.50
CA ARG A 226 3.85 -42.47 -27.42
C ARG A 226 3.66 -41.72 -28.75
N ARG A 227 4.14 -42.27 -29.86
CA ARG A 227 3.89 -41.78 -31.24
C ARG A 227 2.68 -42.43 -31.90
N THR A 228 1.72 -42.91 -31.12
CA THR A 228 0.54 -43.59 -31.66
C THR A 228 -0.25 -42.68 -32.60
N SER A 229 -0.20 -41.34 -32.47
CA SER A 229 -0.95 -40.47 -33.38
C SER A 229 -0.31 -40.24 -34.76
N THR A 230 1.02 -40.32 -34.89
CA THR A 230 1.70 -40.12 -36.19
C THR A 230 2.00 -41.44 -36.90
N GLU A 231 2.33 -42.49 -36.14
CA GLU A 231 2.54 -43.83 -36.70
C GLU A 231 1.20 -44.47 -37.13
N GLU A 232 0.08 -44.22 -36.43
CA GLU A 232 -1.23 -44.70 -36.91
C GLU A 232 -1.68 -44.04 -38.22
N THR A 233 -1.33 -42.76 -38.44
CA THR A 233 -1.63 -42.09 -39.72
C THR A 233 -0.73 -42.55 -40.85
N GLU A 234 0.55 -42.84 -40.59
CA GLU A 234 1.47 -43.36 -41.61
C GLU A 234 1.21 -44.85 -41.92
N GLU A 235 0.88 -45.67 -40.92
CA GLU A 235 0.50 -47.07 -41.12
C GLU A 235 -0.87 -47.23 -41.78
N ALA A 236 -1.82 -46.35 -41.53
CA ALA A 236 -3.11 -46.34 -42.23
C ALA A 236 -2.93 -46.00 -43.72
N PHE A 237 -2.01 -45.09 -44.04
CA PHE A 237 -1.70 -44.70 -45.42
C PHE A 237 -0.97 -45.79 -46.22
N LEU A 238 -0.24 -46.68 -45.54
CA LEU A 238 0.50 -47.78 -46.16
C LEU A 238 -0.32 -49.08 -46.33
N ARG A 239 -1.57 -49.12 -45.85
CA ARG A 239 -2.46 -50.30 -45.95
C ARG A 239 -3.48 -50.21 -47.08
N GLU A 240 -3.53 -49.10 -47.82
CA GLU A 240 -4.52 -48.85 -48.87
C GLU A 240 -4.01 -49.04 -50.32
N ASP A 241 -2.78 -49.53 -50.53
CA ASP A 241 -2.23 -49.87 -51.87
C ASP A 241 -2.08 -51.38 -52.11
#